data_AF-A0A077QK74-F1
#
_entry.id   AF-A0A077QK74-F1
#
_cell.length_a   1.000
_cell.length_b   1.000
_cell.length_c   1.000
_cell.angle_alpha   90.00
_cell.angle_beta   90.00
_cell.angle_gamma   90.00
#
_symmetry.space_group_name_H-M   'P 1'
#
loop_
_entity.id
_entity.type
_entity.pdbx_description
1 polymer ?
#
loop_
_entity_poly.entity_id
_entity_poly.type
_entity_poly.pdbx_seq_one_letter_code
_entity_poly.pdbx_strand_id
1 'polypeptide(L)' 'MNEKQVKLSRLYKGGDFKGYALSVDGMLLSNQHQVVIETHSRDIHPTLNVTFTVSDEMAGEVVDIHI' A
#
# COMPACT_ATOMS: atom_id res chain seq x y z
N MET A 1 -20.53 8.13 5.71
CA MET A 1 -19.29 8.50 4.99
C MET A 1 -18.83 7.26 4.24
N ASN A 2 -18.44 7.37 2.96
CA ASN A 2 -17.72 6.27 2.33
C ASN A 2 -16.33 6.24 2.96
N GLU A 3 -15.98 5.15 3.63
CA GLU A 3 -14.63 4.94 4.12
C GLU A 3 -13.68 4.83 2.93
N LYS A 4 -12.56 5.55 2.99
CA LYS A 4 -11.49 5.40 2.00
C LYS A 4 -10.89 4.02 2.17
N GLN A 5 -11.04 3.18 1.15
CA GLN A 5 -10.55 1.82 1.19
C GLN A 5 -9.14 1.74 0.58
N VAL A 6 -8.17 1.34 1.39
CA VAL A 6 -6.84 0.95 0.90
C VAL A 6 -6.96 -0.37 0.14
N LYS A 7 -6.43 -0.42 -1.08
CA LYS A 7 -6.46 -1.60 -1.96
C LYS A 7 -5.07 -1.98 -2.42
N LEU A 8 -4.82 -3.28 -2.52
CA LEU A 8 -3.65 -3.83 -3.22
C LEU A 8 -3.92 -3.86 -4.72
N SER A 9 -3.29 -2.95 -5.45
CA SER A 9 -3.47 -2.77 -6.89
C SER A 9 -2.35 -3.42 -7.69
N ARG A 10 -2.72 -3.98 -8.85
CA ARG A 10 -1.75 -4.50 -9.84
C ARG A 10 -1.24 -3.36 -10.70
N LEU A 11 0.08 -3.26 -10.84
CA LEU A 11 0.74 -2.28 -11.67
C LEU A 11 0.99 -2.85 -13.07
N TYR A 12 0.62 -2.08 -14.08
CA TYR A 12 0.87 -2.40 -15.48
C TYR A 12 1.59 -1.23 -16.15
N LYS A 13 2.55 -1.52 -17.02
CA LYS A 13 3.22 -0.53 -17.88
C LYS A 13 3.27 -1.07 -19.31
N GLY A 14 2.54 -0.43 -20.22
CA GLY A 14 2.44 -0.91 -21.61
C GLY A 14 1.77 -2.28 -21.74
N GLY A 15 0.84 -2.63 -20.84
CA GLY A 15 0.20 -3.94 -20.80
C GLY A 15 0.97 -5.01 -20.01
N ASP A 16 2.26 -4.79 -19.75
CA ASP A 16 3.06 -5.70 -18.94
C ASP A 16 2.81 -5.52 -17.45
N PHE A 17 2.63 -6.63 -16.73
CA PHE A 17 2.61 -6.64 -15.27
C PHE A 17 3.98 -6.26 -14.69
N LYS A 18 4.01 -5.33 -13.74
CA LYS A 18 5.24 -4.85 -13.07
C LYS A 18 5.27 -5.09 -11.57
N GLY A 19 4.17 -5.53 -10.96
CA GLY A 19 4.10 -5.81 -9.53
C GLY A 19 2.85 -5.27 -8.88
N TYR A 20 2.93 -5.04 -7.57
CA TYR A 20 1.83 -4.56 -6.76
C TYR A 20 2.18 -3.27 -6.03
N ALA A 21 1.18 -2.45 -5.73
CA ALA A 21 1.29 -1.30 -4.86
C ALA A 21 -0.03 -1.00 -4.15
N LEU A 22 0.04 -0.30 -3.02
CA LEU A 22 -1.15 0.20 -2.34
C LEU A 22 -1.70 1.43 -3.06
N SER A 23 -3.02 1.49 -3.12
CA SER A 23 -3.76 2.60 -3.69
C SER A 23 -4.98 2.93 -2.85
N VAL A 24 -5.37 4.19 -2.87
CA VAL A 24 -6.64 4.70 -2.32
C VAL A 24 -7.34 5.47 -3.43
N ASP A 25 -8.63 5.20 -3.63
CA ASP A 25 -9.46 5.88 -4.64
C ASP A 25 -8.86 5.84 -6.07
N GLY A 26 -8.17 4.74 -6.41
CA GLY A 26 -7.52 4.55 -7.71
C GLY A 26 -6.19 5.28 -7.88
N MET A 27 -5.71 6.00 -6.87
CA MET A 27 -4.41 6.67 -6.86
C MET A 27 -3.42 5.87 -6.02
N LEU A 28 -2.18 5.74 -6.51
CA LEU A 28 -1.11 5.11 -5.75
C LEU A 28 -0.74 5.98 -4.55
N LEU A 29 -0.48 5.35 -3.40
CA LEU A 29 0.09 6.05 -2.27
C LEU A 29 1.52 6.51 -2.62
N SER A 30 1.83 7.76 -2.29
CA SER A 30 3.14 8.36 -2.54
C SER A 30 4.26 7.67 -1.78
N ASN A 31 5.49 7.78 -2.27
CA ASN A 31 6.71 7.34 -1.60
C ASN A 31 6.79 5.84 -1.23
N GLN A 32 5.98 5.00 -1.87
CA GLN A 32 6.14 3.55 -1.78
C GLN A 32 7.46 3.12 -2.43
N HIS A 33 8.38 2.62 -1.62
CA HIS A 33 9.70 2.17 -2.06
C HIS A 33 9.70 0.68 -2.38
N GLN A 34 9.03 -0.13 -1.55
CA GLN A 34 9.04 -1.59 -1.68
C GLN A 34 7.72 -2.19 -1.23
N VAL A 35 7.29 -3.24 -1.94
CA VAL A 35 6.11 -4.06 -1.61
C VAL A 35 6.52 -5.52 -1.67
N VAL A 36 6.32 -6.25 -0.57
CA VAL A 36 6.61 -7.68 -0.47
C VAL A 36 5.34 -8.40 -0.04
N ILE A 37 4.96 -9.43 -0.80
CA ILE A 37 3.88 -10.34 -0.44
C ILE A 37 4.52 -11.63 0.04
N GLU A 38 4.32 -11.94 1.32
CA GLU A 38 4.85 -13.13 1.96
C GLU A 38 3.74 -14.16 2.11
N THR A 39 4.05 -15.39 1.70
CA THR A 39 3.15 -16.53 1.84
C THR A 39 3.81 -17.53 2.76
N HIS A 40 3.20 -17.79 3.91
CA HIS A 40 3.63 -18.86 4.80
C HIS A 40 2.67 -20.03 4.72
N SER A 41 3.19 -21.25 4.72
CA SER A 41 2.39 -22.47 4.55
C SER A 41 1.39 -22.74 5.69
N ARG A 42 1.53 -22.02 6.81
CA ARG A 42 0.66 -22.14 7.99
C ARG A 42 -0.36 -21.01 8.12
N ASP A 43 -0.21 -19.95 7.34
CA ASP A 43 -1.09 -18.79 7.42
C ASP A 43 -2.30 -18.98 6.51
N ILE A 44 -3.48 -18.55 6.97
CA ILE A 44 -4.73 -18.62 6.20
C ILE A 44 -4.69 -17.61 5.03
N HIS A 45 -3.97 -16.51 5.20
CA HIS A 45 -3.84 -15.45 4.21
C HIS A 45 -2.38 -15.01 4.06
N PRO A 46 -1.97 -14.56 2.86
CA PRO A 46 -0.67 -13.92 2.66
C PRO A 46 -0.57 -12.61 3.46
N THR A 47 0.64 -12.27 3.86
CA THR A 47 0.97 -11.00 4.51
C THR A 47 1.56 -10.03 3.50
N LEU A 48 1.21 -8.74 3.62
CA LEU A 48 1.76 -7.67 2.80
C LEU A 48 2.64 -6.76 3.66
N ASN A 49 3.93 -6.71 3.34
CA ASN A 49 4.88 -5.74 3.91
C ASN A 49 5.11 -4.62 2.90
N VAL A 50 4.93 -3.36 3.34
CA VAL A 50 5.15 -2.18 2.50
C VAL A 50 6.12 -1.25 3.20
N THR A 51 7.16 -0.84 2.47
CA THR A 51 8.13 0.14 2.93
C THR A 51 7.88 1.45 2.20
N PHE A 52 7.70 2.52 2.98
CA PHE A 52 7.59 3.88 2.48
C PHE A 52 8.87 4.65 2.79
N THR A 53 9.31 5.49 1.86
CA THR A 53 10.24 6.58 2.17
C THR A 53 9.46 7.68 2.87
N VAL A 54 9.86 8.03 4.08
CA VAL A 54 9.21 9.12 4.83
C VAL A 54 9.82 10.45 4.37
N SER A 55 8.96 11.40 3.98
CA SER A 55 9.36 12.79 3.75
C SER A 55 8.76 13.70 4.84
N ASP A 56 9.32 14.90 4.99
CA ASP A 56 8.86 15.87 5.99
C ASP A 56 7.38 16.24 5.76
N GLU A 57 6.93 16.29 4.51
CA GLU A 57 5.52 16.54 4.18
C GLU A 57 4.58 15.42 4.66
N MET A 58 5.05 14.16 4.66
CA MET A 58 4.25 13.03 5.15
C MET A 58 4.14 13.01 6.67
N ALA A 59 5.18 13.47 7.38
CA ALA A 59 5.24 13.44 8.83
C ALA A 59 4.48 14.60 9.49
N GLY A 60 4.02 15.58 8.72
CA GLY A 60 3.38 16.81 9.23
C GLY A 60 1.89 16.67 9.58
N GLU A 61 1.21 15.61 9.12
CA GLU A 61 -0.22 15.42 9.37
C GLU A 61 -0.45 14.70 10.71
N VAL A 62 -1.28 15.29 11.58
CA VAL A 62 -1.64 14.71 12.88
C VAL A 62 -3.01 14.06 12.75
N VAL A 63 -3.07 12.76 13.00
CA VAL A 63 -4.31 11.99 13.03
C VAL A 63 -4.51 11.42 14.43
N ASP A 64 -5.69 11.62 15.00
CA ASP A 64 -6.05 11.04 16.29
C ASP A 64 -6.27 9.52 16.15
N ILE A 65 -5.59 8.76 17.01
CA ILE A 65 -5.76 7.31 17.07
C ILE A 65 -7.07 7.01 17.79
N HIS A 66 -8.05 6.49 17.05
CA HIS A 66 -9.24 5.86 17.63
C HIS A 66 -9.05 4.34 17.54
N ILE A 67 -8.92 3.67 18.70
CA ILE A 67 -8.77 2.21 18.83
C ILE A 67 -10.11 1.62 19.28
#